data_AF-A0A8I1LCG1-F1
#
_entry.id   AF-A0A8I1LCG1-F1
#
_cell.length_a   1.000
_cell.length_b   1.000
_cell.length_c   1.000
_cell.angle_alpha   90.00
_cell.angle_beta   90.00
_cell.angle_gamma   90.00
#
_symmetry.space_group_name_H-M   'P 1'
#
loop_
_entity.id
_entity.type
_entity.pdbx_description
1 polymer ?
#
loop_
_entity_poly.entity_id
_entity_poly.type
_entity_poly.pdbx_seq_one_letter_code
_entity_poly.pdbx_strand_id
1 'polypeptide(L)' 'MASFDRVYELTAILQSSRYAVSAQELAARLECSLPTVKRYLAKLRNEYNLPVTYSQKYQGYILDKKKR' A
#
# COMPACT_ATOMS: atom_id res chain seq x y z
N MET A 1 -16.59 -7.90 -9.32
CA MET A 1 -16.36 -6.44 -9.15
C MET A 1 -15.58 -6.03 -7.88
N ALA A 2 -15.11 -6.92 -6.99
CA ALA A 2 -14.62 -6.52 -5.66
C ALA A 2 -13.12 -6.15 -5.53
N SER A 3 -12.27 -6.49 -6.51
CA SER A 3 -10.80 -6.38 -6.34
C SER A 3 -10.23 -4.99 -6.64
N PHE A 4 -10.90 -4.21 -7.48
CA PHE A 4 -10.46 -2.85 -7.85
C PHE A 4 -10.60 -1.88 -6.69
N ASP A 5 -11.68 -2.01 -5.92
CA ASP A 5 -12.00 -1.14 -4.79
C ASP A 5 -10.90 -1.18 -3.71
N ARG A 6 -10.49 -2.40 -3.32
CA ARG A 6 -9.47 -2.62 -2.28
C ARG A 6 -8.09 -2.07 -2.63
N VAL A 7 -7.71 -2.14 -3.91
CA VAL A 7 -6.42 -1.60 -4.37
C VAL A 7 -6.46 -0.07 -4.32
N TYR A 8 -7.60 0.52 -4.68
CA TYR A 8 -7.82 1.96 -4.61
C TYR A 8 -7.84 2.47 -3.17
N GLU A 9 -8.50 1.75 -2.25
CA GLU A 9 -8.45 2.01 -0.81
C GLU A 9 -7.02 1.97 -0.27
N LEU A 10 -6.24 0.93 -0.63
CA LEU A 10 -4.84 0.81 -0.20
C LEU A 10 -4.02 2.00 -0.68
N THR A 11 -4.21 2.45 -1.92
CA THR A 11 -3.55 3.68 -2.40
C THR A 11 -4.01 4.94 -1.69
N ALA A 12 -5.31 5.07 -1.40
CA ALA A 12 -5.85 6.21 -0.68
C ALA A 12 -5.26 6.29 0.74
N ILE A 13 -5.14 5.15 1.42
CA ILE A 13 -4.49 5.05 2.75
C ILE A 13 -3.02 5.47 2.66
N LEU A 14 -2.27 4.96 1.69
CA LEU A 14 -0.85 5.32 1.50
C LEU A 14 -0.66 6.78 1.06
N GLN A 15 -1.60 7.35 0.32
CA GLN A 15 -1.57 8.77 -0.08
C GLN A 15 -1.97 9.69 1.08
N SER A 16 -2.96 9.31 1.88
CA SER A 16 -3.41 10.09 3.03
C SER A 16 -2.43 9.99 4.20
N SER A 17 -1.72 8.86 4.33
CA SER A 17 -0.71 8.69 5.35
C SER A 17 0.55 9.50 5.01
N ARG A 18 0.95 10.35 5.95
CA ARG A 18 2.22 11.10 5.87
C ARG A 18 3.43 10.26 6.32
N TYR A 19 3.18 9.09 6.89
CA TYR A 19 4.18 8.19 7.48
C TYR A 19 4.07 6.77 6.94
N ALA A 20 5.12 5.97 7.15
CA ALA A 20 5.16 4.57 6.75
C ALA A 20 4.05 3.76 7.43
N VAL A 21 3.33 2.96 6.63
CA VAL A 21 2.24 2.11 7.10
C VAL A 21 2.67 0.65 7.03
N SER A 22 2.65 -0.04 8.17
CA SER A 22 3.04 -1.45 8.25
C SER A 22 2.10 -2.35 7.47
N ALA A 23 2.59 -3.50 6.99
CA ALA A 23 1.77 -4.49 6.29
C ALA A 23 0.57 -4.97 7.14
N GLN A 24 0.79 -5.13 8.45
CA GLN A 24 -0.24 -5.54 9.40
C GLN A 24 -1.35 -4.50 9.54
N GLU A 25 -0.98 -3.23 9.59
CA GLU A 25 -1.92 -2.12 9.68
C GLU A 25 -2.74 -1.99 8.37
N LEU A 26 -2.09 -2.14 7.22
CA LEU A 26 -2.79 -2.21 5.93
C LEU A 26 -3.75 -3.39 5.87
N ALA A 27 -3.35 -4.55 6.41
CA ALA A 27 -4.18 -5.75 6.48
C ALA A 27 -5.40 -5.53 7.40
N ALA A 28 -5.20 -4.90 8.55
CA ALA A 28 -6.27 -4.55 9.48
C ALA A 28 -7.26 -3.55 8.85
N ARG A 29 -6.75 -2.46 8.24
CA ARG A 29 -7.60 -1.44 7.60
C ARG A 29 -8.40 -1.97 6.41
N LEU A 30 -7.83 -2.89 5.64
CA LEU A 30 -8.50 -3.49 4.48
C LEU A 30 -9.28 -4.76 4.84
N GLU A 31 -9.26 -5.15 6.12
CA GLU A 31 -9.88 -6.37 6.63
C GLU A 31 -9.49 -7.60 5.79
N CYS A 32 -8.21 -7.69 5.46
CA CYS A 32 -7.63 -8.68 4.55
C CYS A 32 -6.40 -9.34 5.16
N SER A 33 -6.05 -10.53 4.68
CA SER A 33 -4.82 -11.21 5.12
C SER A 33 -3.56 -10.48 4.64
N LEU A 34 -2.50 -10.52 5.44
CA LEU A 34 -1.14 -10.05 5.08
C LEU A 34 -0.66 -10.47 3.67
N PRO A 35 -0.80 -11.74 3.24
CA PRO A 35 -0.42 -12.13 1.87
C PRO A 35 -1.22 -11.40 0.79
N THR A 36 -2.50 -11.11 1.03
CA THR A 36 -3.35 -10.35 0.11
C THR A 36 -2.87 -8.90 -0.03
N VAL A 37 -2.51 -8.26 1.08
CA VAL A 37 -1.91 -6.91 1.07
C VAL A 37 -0.61 -6.88 0.27
N LYS A 38 0.28 -7.86 0.48
CA LYS A 38 1.54 -7.97 -0.30
C LYS A 38 1.26 -8.13 -1.80
N ARG A 39 0.24 -8.89 -2.18
CA ARG A 39 -0.20 -9.01 -3.59
C ARG A 39 -0.71 -7.67 -4.13
N TYR A 40 -1.50 -6.93 -3.36
CA TYR A 40 -1.99 -5.60 -3.78
C TYR A 40 -0.86 -4.59 -3.91
N LEU A 41 0.10 -4.57 -2.98
CA LEU A 41 1.30 -3.74 -3.08
C LEU A 41 2.11 -4.05 -4.35
N ALA A 42 2.26 -5.34 -4.68
CA ALA A 42 2.92 -5.76 -5.91
C ALA A 42 2.13 -5.33 -7.16
N LYS A 43 0.80 -5.45 -7.15
CA LYS A 43 -0.07 -4.94 -8.23
C LYS A 43 0.08 -3.42 -8.39
N LEU A 44 0.12 -2.65 -7.30
CA LEU A 44 0.32 -1.21 -7.38
C LEU A 44 1.65 -0.81 -7.99
N ARG A 45 2.71 -1.55 -7.65
CA ARG A 45 4.02 -1.32 -8.24
C ARG A 45 4.08 -1.71 -9.71
N ASN A 46 3.49 -2.85 -10.07
CA ASN A 46 3.62 -3.42 -11.41
C ASN A 46 2.57 -2.91 -12.41
N GLU A 47 1.31 -2.77 -12.00
CA GLU A 47 0.19 -2.35 -12.86
C GLU A 47 -0.03 -0.83 -12.82
N TYR A 48 0.04 -0.22 -11.64
CA TYR A 48 -0.20 1.22 -11.46
C TYR A 48 1.08 2.06 -11.45
N ASN A 49 2.24 1.39 -11.56
CA ASN A 49 3.56 2.00 -11.58
C ASN A 49 3.79 3.00 -10.42
N LEU A 50 3.16 2.73 -9.27
CA LEU A 50 3.25 3.60 -8.11
C LEU A 50 4.58 3.38 -7.38
N PRO A 51 5.23 4.46 -6.93
CA PRO A 51 6.51 4.39 -6.24
C PRO A 51 6.32 4.00 -4.77
N VAL A 52 5.79 2.80 -4.52
CA VAL A 52 5.64 2.25 -3.17
C VAL A 52 6.94 1.59 -2.73
N THR A 53 7.56 2.12 -1.69
CA THR A 53 8.83 1.63 -1.12
C THR A 53 8.62 1.12 0.28
N TYR A 54 9.26 0.00 0.61
CA TYR A 54 9.35 -0.48 1.99
C TYR A 54 10.48 0.24 2.71
N SER A 55 10.15 1.00 3.77
CA SER A 55 11.11 1.63 4.64
C SER A 55 11.48 0.69 5.78
N GLN A 56 12.71 0.16 5.75
CA GLN A 56 13.23 -0.68 6.84
C GLN A 56 13.28 0.09 8.17
N LYS A 57 13.58 1.40 8.13
CA LYS A 57 13.67 2.27 9.31
C LYS A 57 12.35 2.37 10.08
N TYR A 58 11.22 2.35 9.37
CA TYR A 58 9.88 2.44 9.96
C TYR A 58 9.10 1.13 9.86
N GLN A 59 9.75 0.05 9.42
CA GLN A 59 9.17 -1.28 9.19
C GLN A 59 7.84 -1.28 8.41
N GLY A 60 7.68 -0.33 7.48
CA GLY A 60 6.40 -0.09 6.80
C GLY A 60 6.55 0.39 5.36
N TYR A 61 5.43 0.49 4.66
CA TYR A 61 5.36 0.96 3.28
C TYR A 61 5.08 2.45 3.22
N ILE A 62 5.85 3.16 2.42
CA ILE A 62 5.65 4.57 2.10
C ILE A 62 5.38 4.73 0.61
N LEU A 63 4.50 5.68 0.29
CA LEU A 63 4.39 6.17 -1.07
C LEU A 63 5.45 7.27 -1.25
N ASP A 64 6.45 7.01 -2.08
CA ASP A 64 7.45 8.01 -2.44
C ASP A 64 6.80 9.02 -3.42
N LYS A 65 6.23 10.10 -2.87
CA LYS A 65 5.59 11.15 -3.68
C LYS A 65 6.58 12.03 -4.44
N LYS A 66 7.84 11.59 -4.60
CA LYS A 66 8.94 12.43 -5.08
C LYS A 66 9.02 12.58 -6.61
N LYS A 67 7.94 12.27 -7.33
CA LYS A 67 7.76 12.68 -8.73
C LYS A 67 6.69 13.77 -8.82
N ARG A 68 7.12 15.01 -8.64
CA ARG A 68 6.53 16.16 -9.32
C ARG A 68 7.66 16.99 -9.91
#